data_AF-A0A8R1E0V7-F1
#
_entry.id   AF-A0A8R1E0V7-F1
#
_cell.length_a   1.000
_cell.length_b   1.000
_cell.length_c   1.000
_cell.angle_alpha   90.00
_cell.angle_beta   90.00
_cell.angle_gamma   90.00
#
_symmetry.space_group_name_H-M   'P 1'
#
loop_
_entity.id
_entity.type
_entity.pdbx_description
1 polymer ?
#
loop_
_entity_poly.entity_id
_entity_poly.type
_entity_poly.pdbx_seq_one_letter_code
_entity_poly.pdbx_strand_id
1 'polypeptide(L)'
;MYLMVFHSPAQMKDMNKYLMNMACWTRLMDLMYSLFVIPYFFIPTLVVLPVGVFSLIGIPTEVQLVMLAIIISVLVNLSSIIITFHGTVTSVSTIAINRPFRNRVKVWLFPKKFLHRRSSTLLNLLTVSSSWI
;
A
#
# COMPACT_ATOMS: atom_id res chain seq x y z
N MET A 1 -19.98 11.09 -6.09
CA MET A 1 -19.98 12.40 -5.42
C MET A 1 -21.30 12.68 -4.71
N TYR A 2 -22.45 12.63 -5.40
CA TYR A 2 -23.77 12.88 -4.80
C TYR A 2 -24.03 12.09 -3.50
N LEU A 3 -23.85 10.77 -3.52
CA LEU A 3 -24.10 9.92 -2.34
C LEU A 3 -23.14 10.19 -1.16
N MET A 4 -21.89 10.59 -1.43
CA MET A 4 -20.92 10.94 -0.38
C MET A 4 -21.25 12.28 0.30
N VAL A 5 -21.84 13.22 -0.43
CA VAL A 5 -22.23 14.52 0.12
C VAL A 5 -23.52 14.41 0.92
N PHE A 6 -24.51 13.68 0.40
CA PHE A 6 -25.87 13.69 0.97
C PHE A 6 -26.17 12.51 1.91
N HIS A 7 -25.38 11.44 1.89
CA HIS A 7 -25.68 10.21 2.65
C HIS A 7 -24.53 9.77 3.59
N SER A 8 -23.64 10.68 3.97
CA SER A 8 -22.53 10.37 4.87
C SER A 8 -23.01 10.31 6.34
N PRO A 9 -22.77 9.21 7.08
CA PRO A 9 -23.17 9.09 8.47
C PRO A 9 -22.40 10.06 9.37
N ALA A 10 -23.01 10.50 10.48
CA ALA A 10 -22.49 11.57 11.35
C ALA A 10 -21.07 11.30 11.88
N GLN A 11 -20.69 10.04 12.08
CA GLN A 11 -19.36 9.63 12.55
C GLN A 11 -18.24 9.81 11.50
N MET A 12 -18.56 10.03 10.23
CA MET A 12 -17.58 10.16 9.14
C MET A 12 -17.51 11.58 8.57
N LYS A 13 -18.21 12.56 9.17
CA LYS A 13 -18.27 13.94 8.67
C LYS A 13 -16.88 14.59 8.53
N ASP A 14 -15.98 14.33 9.47
CA ASP A 14 -14.62 14.88 9.43
C ASP A 14 -13.78 14.22 8.33
N MET A 15 -13.96 12.92 8.11
CA MET A 15 -13.25 12.17 7.08
C MET A 15 -13.82 12.41 5.66
N ASN A 16 -15.08 12.84 5.55
CA ASN A 16 -15.77 13.05 4.29
C ASN A 16 -15.07 14.10 3.40
N LYS A 17 -14.47 15.14 3.99
CA LYS A 17 -13.71 16.16 3.25
C LYS A 17 -12.49 15.56 2.54
N TYR A 18 -11.74 14.71 3.24
CA TYR A 18 -10.57 14.03 2.68
C TYR A 18 -10.99 13.01 1.61
N LEU A 19 -12.07 12.27 1.86
CA LEU A 19 -12.63 11.33 0.92
C LEU A 19 -13.09 12.03 -0.38
N MET A 20 -13.72 13.19 -0.25
CA MET A 20 -14.19 13.99 -1.39
C MET A 20 -13.03 14.59 -2.18
N ASN A 21 -11.98 15.07 -1.51
CA ASN A 21 -10.76 15.50 -2.19
C ASN A 21 -10.15 14.35 -3.01
N MET A 22 -9.94 13.17 -2.40
CA MET A 22 -9.41 12.01 -3.10
C MET A 22 -10.28 11.59 -4.29
N ALA A 23 -11.60 11.51 -4.09
CA ALA A 23 -12.53 11.14 -5.15
C ALA A 23 -12.56 12.18 -6.30
N CYS A 24 -12.33 13.46 -6.01
CA CYS A 24 -12.19 14.50 -7.01
C CYS A 24 -10.94 14.26 -7.86
N TRP A 25 -9.79 14.04 -7.22
CA TRP A 25 -8.51 13.79 -7.89
C TRP A 25 -8.55 12.52 -8.74
N THR A 26 -9.11 11.42 -8.23
CA THR A 26 -9.23 10.18 -9.01
C THR A 26 -10.12 10.38 -10.24
N ARG A 27 -11.24 11.11 -10.11
CA ARG A 27 -12.12 11.37 -11.25
C ARG A 27 -11.51 12.32 -12.27
N LEU A 28 -10.73 13.30 -11.82
CA LEU A 28 -10.00 14.22 -12.69
C LEU A 28 -8.91 13.48 -13.46
N MET A 29 -8.16 12.60 -12.80
CA MET A 29 -7.17 11.73 -13.46
C MET A 29 -7.82 10.83 -14.52
N ASP A 30 -8.93 10.19 -14.19
CA ASP A 30 -9.71 9.36 -15.12
C ASP A 30 -10.21 10.16 -16.33
N LEU A 31 -10.68 11.39 -16.10
CA LEU A 31 -11.06 12.31 -17.18
C LEU A 31 -9.85 12.65 -18.08
N MET A 32 -8.70 12.97 -17.48
CA MET A 32 -7.48 13.26 -18.24
C MET A 32 -7.09 12.06 -19.11
N TYR A 33 -7.07 10.84 -18.58
CA TYR A 33 -6.79 9.64 -19.37
C TYR A 33 -7.79 9.49 -20.52
N SER A 34 -9.09 9.58 -20.24
CA SER A 34 -10.13 9.46 -21.26
C SER A 34 -10.12 10.56 -22.33
N LEU A 35 -9.68 11.77 -22.01
CA LEU A 35 -9.61 12.89 -22.98
C LEU A 35 -8.35 12.80 -23.84
N PHE A 36 -7.22 12.47 -23.23
CA PHE A 36 -5.94 12.46 -23.92
C PHE A 36 -5.74 11.20 -24.75
N VAL A 37 -6.10 10.02 -24.23
CA VAL A 37 -5.94 8.75 -24.92
C VAL A 37 -6.97 7.71 -24.45
N ILE A 38 -7.90 7.31 -25.33
CA ILE A 38 -8.70 6.10 -25.11
C ILE A 38 -8.07 4.97 -25.93
N PRO A 39 -7.41 3.97 -25.29
CA PRO A 39 -6.94 2.80 -26.00
C PRO A 39 -8.14 1.90 -26.34
N TYR A 40 -8.45 1.75 -27.62
CA TYR A 40 -9.45 0.77 -28.07
C TYR A 40 -8.75 -0.55 -28.39
N PHE A 41 -9.23 -1.64 -27.77
CA PHE A 41 -8.75 -2.99 -28.03
C PHE A 41 -9.69 -3.67 -29.02
N PHE A 42 -9.24 -3.85 -30.27
CA PHE A 42 -9.98 -4.64 -31.25
C PHE A 42 -9.54 -6.11 -31.13
N ILE A 43 -10.48 -7.02 -30.87
CA ILE A 43 -10.20 -8.46 -30.74
C ILE A 43 -9.91 -9.15 -32.10
N PRO A 44 -10.46 -8.73 -33.26
CA PRO A 44 -10.14 -9.41 -34.54
C PRO A 44 -8.79 -8.98 -35.14
N THR A 45 -8.23 -7.86 -34.71
CA THR A 45 -6.90 -7.35 -35.09
C THR A 45 -6.23 -6.86 -33.82
N LEU A 46 -5.16 -7.52 -33.34
CA LEU A 46 -4.36 -7.15 -32.16
C LEU A 46 -3.67 -5.78 -32.35
N VAL A 47 -4.46 -4.74 -32.51
CA VAL A 47 -4.08 -3.38 -32.81
C VAL A 47 -4.77 -2.51 -31.77
N VAL A 48 -3.95 -1.79 -31.02
CA VAL A 48 -4.41 -0.79 -30.06
C VAL A 48 -4.41 0.55 -30.79
N LEU A 49 -5.59 1.12 -31.02
CA LEU A 49 -5.72 2.46 -31.59
C LEU A 49 -6.01 3.46 -30.47
N PRO A 50 -5.10 4.41 -30.20
CA PRO A 50 -5.37 5.49 -29.27
C PRO A 50 -6.23 6.55 -29.96
N VAL A 51 -7.49 6.70 -29.54
CA VAL A 51 -8.38 7.75 -30.04
C VAL A 51 -8.49 8.83 -28.96
N GLY A 52 -8.00 10.03 -29.23
CA GLY A 52 -7.95 11.13 -28.26
C GLY A 52 -7.46 12.43 -28.90
N VAL A 53 -7.34 13.51 -28.10
CA VAL A 53 -6.94 14.85 -28.60
C VAL A 53 -5.62 14.82 -29.39
N PHE A 54 -4.69 13.93 -29.03
CA PHE A 54 -3.41 13.79 -29.75
C PHE A 54 -3.56 13.21 -31.17
N SER A 55 -4.62 12.44 -31.44
CA SER A 55 -4.92 11.97 -32.79
C SER A 55 -5.46 13.10 -33.68
N LEU A 56 -6.21 14.06 -33.12
CA LEU A 56 -6.68 15.25 -33.83
C LEU A 56 -5.54 16.21 -34.21
N ILE A 57 -4.45 16.22 -33.41
CA ILE A 57 -3.25 17.04 -33.65
C ILE A 57 -2.33 16.41 -34.73
N GLY A 58 -2.64 15.19 -35.21
CA GLY A 58 -1.89 14.52 -36.27
C GLY A 58 -0.60 13.84 -35.80
N ILE A 59 -0.47 13.55 -34.51
CA ILE A 59 0.69 12.84 -33.96
C ILE A 59 0.61 11.35 -34.38
N PRO A 60 1.70 10.74 -34.85
CA PRO A 60 1.71 9.32 -35.20
C PRO A 60 1.37 8.44 -33.98
N THR A 61 0.54 7.42 -34.21
CA THR A 61 0.00 6.53 -33.17
C THR A 61 1.08 5.81 -32.37
N GLU A 62 2.22 5.49 -32.98
CA GLU A 62 3.32 4.82 -32.29
C GLU A 62 3.95 5.68 -31.18
N VAL A 63 4.18 6.97 -31.48
CA VAL A 63 4.73 7.91 -30.49
C VAL A 63 3.74 8.13 -29.35
N GLN A 64 2.44 8.19 -29.66
CA GLN A 64 1.39 8.33 -28.65
C GLN A 64 1.34 7.14 -27.68
N LEU A 65 1.52 5.91 -28.17
CA LEU A 65 1.56 4.69 -27.35
C LEU A 65 2.80 4.65 -26.45
N VAL A 66 3.97 4.99 -26.98
CA VAL A 66 5.22 5.04 -26.20
C VAL A 66 5.12 6.09 -25.09
N MET A 67 4.62 7.29 -25.42
CA MET A 67 4.43 8.36 -24.44
C MET A 67 3.44 7.96 -23.34
N LEU A 68 2.32 7.34 -23.69
CA LEU A 68 1.35 6.83 -22.71
C LEU A 68 1.98 5.76 -21.80
N ALA A 69 2.71 4.81 -22.37
CA ALA A 69 3.36 3.74 -21.61
C ALA A 69 4.38 4.29 -20.60
N ILE A 70 5.17 5.30 -21.00
CA ILE A 70 6.12 5.97 -20.11
C ILE A 70 5.37 6.69 -18.97
N ILE A 71 4.31 7.43 -19.28
CA ILE A 71 3.52 8.17 -18.28
C ILE A 71 2.91 7.20 -17.26
N ILE A 72 2.26 6.13 -17.73
CA ILE A 72 1.65 5.11 -16.86
C ILE A 72 2.74 4.45 -15.99
N SER A 73 3.86 4.04 -16.58
CA SER A 73 4.96 3.40 -15.86
C SER A 73 5.51 4.29 -14.75
N VAL A 74 5.78 5.57 -15.04
CA VAL A 74 6.28 6.54 -14.05
C VAL A 74 5.29 6.73 -12.90
N LEU A 75 4.00 6.92 -13.21
CA LEU A 75 2.98 7.15 -12.19
C LEU A 75 2.76 5.92 -11.31
N VAL A 76 2.72 4.72 -11.91
CA VAL A 76 2.58 3.46 -11.17
C VAL A 76 3.79 3.23 -10.28
N ASN A 77 5.01 3.43 -10.79
CA ASN A 77 6.23 3.26 -10.01
C ASN A 77 6.33 4.26 -8.84
N LEU A 78 5.94 5.51 -9.05
CA LEU A 78 5.92 6.49 -7.96
C LEU A 78 4.89 6.11 -6.90
N SER A 79 3.69 5.69 -7.32
CA SER A 79 2.64 5.27 -6.40
C SER A 79 3.04 4.02 -5.59
N SER A 80 3.73 3.06 -6.21
CA SER A 80 4.17 1.84 -5.54
C SER A 80 5.24 2.12 -4.49
N ILE A 81 6.17 3.06 -4.76
CA ILE A 81 7.16 3.51 -3.78
C ILE A 81 6.48 4.16 -2.57
N ILE A 82 5.52 5.07 -2.80
CA ILE A 82 4.81 5.78 -1.72
C ILE A 82 4.01 4.79 -0.85
N ILE A 83 3.27 3.88 -1.47
CA ILE A 83 2.47 2.87 -0.75
C ILE A 83 3.38 1.92 0.03
N THR A 84 4.49 1.48 -0.57
CA THR A 84 5.46 0.61 0.10
C THR A 84 6.08 1.32 1.29
N PHE A 85 6.46 2.58 1.14
CA PHE A 85 7.02 3.38 2.24
C PHE A 85 6.02 3.57 3.39
N HIS A 86 4.75 3.89 3.08
CA HIS A 86 3.71 3.96 4.09
C HIS A 86 3.50 2.60 4.81
N GLY A 87 3.53 1.51 4.05
CA GLY A 87 3.40 0.14 4.57
C GLY A 87 4.53 -0.25 5.50
N THR A 88 5.78 0.10 5.18
CA THR A 88 6.93 -0.19 6.05
C THR A 88 6.87 0.63 7.33
N VAL A 89 6.53 1.91 7.27
CA VAL A 89 6.36 2.77 8.46
C VAL A 89 5.25 2.26 9.37
N THR A 90 4.12 1.83 8.80
CA THR A 90 3.00 1.25 9.57
C THR A 90 3.40 -0.06 10.25
N SER A 91 4.16 -0.90 9.55
CA SER A 91 4.65 -2.16 10.11
C SER A 91 5.64 -1.92 11.25
N VAL A 92 6.60 -1.00 11.06
CA VAL A 92 7.59 -0.62 12.08
C VAL A 92 6.91 -0.01 13.31
N SER A 93 5.97 0.91 13.12
CA SER A 93 5.23 1.53 14.22
C SER A 93 4.37 0.52 14.99
N THR A 94 3.73 -0.43 14.32
CA THR A 94 2.95 -1.50 14.96
C THR A 94 3.85 -2.37 15.84
N ILE A 95 5.02 -2.78 15.33
CA ILE A 95 6.02 -3.49 16.13
C ILE A 95 6.50 -2.61 17.28
N ALA A 96 6.73 -1.31 17.06
CA ALA A 96 7.22 -0.38 18.07
C ALA A 96 6.18 0.05 19.11
N ILE A 97 4.87 -0.17 18.91
CA ILE A 97 3.80 0.23 19.86
C ILE A 97 3.20 -1.00 20.56
N ASN A 98 2.96 -2.10 19.86
CA ASN A 98 2.32 -3.27 20.47
C ASN A 98 3.28 -4.07 21.35
N ARG A 99 3.12 -3.95 22.68
CA ARG A 99 3.83 -4.73 23.71
C ARG A 99 3.89 -6.25 23.43
N PRO A 100 2.78 -6.95 23.07
CA PRO A 100 2.85 -8.40 22.81
C PRO A 100 3.68 -8.72 21.57
N PHE A 101 3.67 -7.87 20.55
CA PHE A 101 4.44 -8.05 19.33
C PHE A 101 5.95 -7.84 19.58
N ARG A 102 6.32 -6.81 20.35
CA ARG A 102 7.71 -6.56 20.79
C ARG A 102 8.31 -7.73 21.55
N ASN A 103 7.55 -8.30 22.48
CA ASN A 103 8.05 -9.40 23.30
C ASN A 103 8.29 -10.66 22.46
N ARG A 104 7.40 -10.98 21.50
CA ARG A 104 7.62 -12.09 20.56
C ARG A 104 8.84 -11.88 19.66
N VAL A 105 9.01 -10.67 19.11
CA VAL A 105 10.18 -10.31 18.28
C VAL A 105 11.48 -10.40 19.07
N LYS A 106 11.50 -9.95 20.34
CA LYS A 106 12.68 -10.07 21.22
C LYS A 106 13.06 -11.52 21.53
N VAL A 107 12.08 -12.40 21.76
CA VAL A 107 12.34 -13.84 22.00
C VAL A 107 12.92 -14.52 20.76
N TRP A 108 12.45 -14.14 19.56
CA TRP A 108 12.97 -14.68 18.30
C TRP A 108 14.36 -14.13 17.93
N LEU A 109 14.62 -12.84 18.15
CA LEU A 109 15.93 -12.21 17.88
C LEU A 109 17.01 -12.62 18.89
N PHE A 110 16.65 -12.83 20.16
CA PHE A 110 17.60 -13.20 21.22
C PHE A 110 17.18 -14.48 21.96
N PRO A 111 17.13 -15.65 21.28
CA PRO A 111 16.64 -16.89 21.87
C PRO A 111 17.53 -17.39 23.01
N LYS A 112 18.85 -17.22 22.87
CA LYS A 112 19.85 -17.71 23.84
C LYS A 112 19.72 -17.06 25.22
N LYS A 113 19.34 -15.77 25.28
CA LYS A 113 19.22 -15.02 26.55
C LYS A 113 18.01 -15.47 27.38
N PHE A 114 16.97 -15.98 26.72
CA PHE A 114 15.76 -16.48 27.38
C PHE A 114 15.90 -17.96 27.78
N LEU A 115 16.56 -18.77 26.93
CA LEU A 115 16.85 -20.18 27.24
C LEU A 115 17.78 -20.32 28.47
N HIS A 116 18.81 -19.49 28.57
CA HIS A 116 19.73 -19.51 29.71
C HIS A 116 19.01 -19.17 31.03
N ARG A 117 18.05 -18.24 31.00
CA ARG A 117 17.24 -17.88 32.18
C ARG A 117 16.28 -18.99 32.62
N ARG A 118 15.74 -19.76 31.67
CA ARG A 118 14.89 -20.93 31.98
C ARG A 118 15.72 -22.09 32.54
N SER A 119 16.92 -22.34 32.00
CA SER A 119 17.83 -23.37 32.48
C SER A 119 18.35 -23.10 33.89
N SER A 120 18.73 -21.85 34.20
CA SER A 120 19.20 -21.49 35.55
C SER A 120 18.10 -21.59 36.62
N THR A 121 16.84 -21.32 36.26
CA THR A 121 15.70 -21.45 37.20
C THR A 121 15.38 -22.92 37.49
N LEU A 122 15.46 -23.80 36.49
CA LEU A 122 15.30 -25.24 36.66
C LEU A 122 16.44 -25.85 37.49
N LEU A 123 17.69 -25.42 37.27
CA LEU A 123 18.82 -25.84 38.10
C LEU A 123 18.63 -25.45 39.57
N ASN A 124 18.21 -24.21 39.84
CA ASN A 124 17.98 -23.74 41.21
C ASN A 124 16.83 -24.47 41.93
N LEU A 125 15.80 -24.90 41.19
CA LEU A 125 14.72 -25.71 41.77
C LEU A 125 15.18 -27.14 42.08
N LEU A 126 16.00 -27.73 41.22
CA LEU A 126 16.56 -29.06 41.44
C LEU A 126 17.55 -29.06 42.61
N THR A 127 18.42 -28.05 42.72
CA THR A 127 19.35 -27.91 43.85
C THR A 127 18.63 -27.71 45.17
N VAL A 128 17.60 -26.86 45.20
CA VAL A 128 16.76 -26.69 46.40
C VAL A 128 16.07 -28.00 46.76
N SER A 129 15.48 -28.74 45.81
CA SER A 129 14.84 -30.04 46.10
C SER A 129 15.82 -31.10 46.64
N SER A 130 17.09 -31.07 46.19
CA SER A 130 18.14 -31.97 46.68
C SER A 130 18.74 -31.56 48.03
N SER A 131 18.45 -30.36 48.53
CA SER A 131 18.87 -29.90 49.86
C SER A 131 17.87 -30.25 50.98
N TRP A 132 16.70 -30.79 50.64
CA TRP A 132 15.65 -31.21 51.59
C TRP A 132 15.53 -32.74 51.72
N ILE A 133 16.48 -33.51 51.18
CA ILE A 133 16.67 -34.96 51.36
C ILE A 133 18.00 -35.17 52.10
#